data_AF-A0A954JAT8-F1
#
_entry.id   AF-A0A954JAT8-F1
#
_cell.length_a   1.000
_cell.length_b   1.000
_cell.length_c   1.000
_cell.angle_alpha   90.00
_cell.angle_beta   90.00
_cell.angle_gamma   90.00
#
_symmetry.space_group_name_H-M   'P 1'
#
loop_
_entity.id
_entity.type
_entity.pdbx_description
1 polymer ?
#
loop_
_entity_poly.entity_id
_entity_poly.type
_entity_poly.pdbx_seq_one_letter_code
_entity_poly.pdbx_strand_id
1 'polypeptide(L)'
;MRGLVLGYYNQRNAGDDRLESCIRNWLSDHELIFRPHMEVPEISQLDQVDYVLIGGGSVANRVGGVFFRMRNWINKARIPVFCAGIGVSDFQEFQQEMSVIRESGGHIWVRDPESLRNVRQPVTAVDLAPDLSWLYPMHFPSCRRHGTAINLRPGGVRQIDIEQWRGAFKNVESPWAWPLCFGKEDDRDVIHHIATCDGISEFDPTGASRAELVIAMRFHAVIFAIQAGTPVVPIVHTKKTQFLLEQAGLTDLMVAHDQPELLGSAIERAQTMDRSRLSAVCERMHHEVSEYAQNFKTRIEDAVQKNEQRRAFSYRVRRRLRNQLQKMI
;
A
#
# COMPACT_ATOMS: atom_id res chain seq x y z
N MET A 1 -5.68 -9.95 20.54
CA MET A 1 -4.76 -10.83 19.79
C MET A 1 -3.47 -10.08 19.53
N ARG A 2 -2.39 -10.80 19.26
CA ARG A 2 -1.06 -10.26 18.97
C ARG A 2 -0.65 -10.59 17.54
N GLY A 3 -0.34 -9.58 16.74
CA GLY A 3 -0.02 -9.71 15.31
C GLY A 3 1.39 -9.27 14.97
N LEU A 4 2.10 -10.05 14.14
CA LEU A 4 3.33 -9.60 13.49
C LEU A 4 2.99 -8.99 12.12
N VAL A 5 3.29 -7.71 11.92
CA VAL A 5 3.04 -6.98 10.67
C VAL A 5 4.34 -6.77 9.91
N LEU A 6 4.37 -7.21 8.64
CA LEU A 6 5.54 -7.17 7.76
C LEU A 6 5.26 -6.28 6.55
N GLY A 7 6.04 -5.21 6.38
CA GLY A 7 5.82 -4.22 5.31
C GLY A 7 7.04 -3.35 5.00
N TYR A 8 6.88 -2.34 4.14
CA TYR A 8 7.94 -1.38 3.79
C TYR A 8 7.89 -0.11 4.66
N TYR A 9 7.96 -0.30 5.97
CA TYR A 9 7.78 0.77 6.96
C TYR A 9 9.09 1.41 7.40
N ASN A 10 9.06 2.67 7.83
CA ASN A 10 10.21 3.40 8.36
C ASN A 10 11.36 3.54 7.34
N GLN A 11 11.01 3.70 6.05
CA GLN A 11 11.96 3.85 4.94
C GLN A 11 12.00 5.28 4.40
N ARG A 12 11.49 6.23 5.20
CA ARG A 12 11.31 7.64 4.81
C ARG A 12 10.48 7.77 3.53
N ASN A 13 9.39 7.01 3.46
CA ASN A 13 8.42 7.03 2.38
C ASN A 13 7.04 7.24 3.01
N ALA A 14 6.57 8.49 2.94
CA ALA A 14 5.32 8.91 3.56
C ALA A 14 4.11 8.09 3.11
N GLY A 15 4.16 7.56 1.89
CA GLY A 15 3.12 6.68 1.38
C GLY A 15 3.02 5.38 2.17
N ASP A 16 4.15 4.71 2.44
CA ASP A 16 4.16 3.44 3.16
C ASP A 16 4.04 3.64 4.69
N ASP A 17 4.58 4.73 5.23
CA ASP A 17 4.38 5.13 6.63
C ASP A 17 2.89 5.41 6.92
N ARG A 18 2.17 5.95 5.92
CA ARG A 18 0.73 6.12 5.99
C ARG A 18 -0.02 4.78 6.06
N LEU A 19 0.42 3.76 5.32
CA LEU A 19 -0.19 2.44 5.37
C LEU A 19 0.03 1.80 6.76
N GLU A 20 1.19 2.02 7.37
CA GLU A 20 1.45 1.63 8.76
C GLU A 20 0.41 2.24 9.72
N SER A 21 0.20 3.55 9.63
CA SER A 21 -0.78 4.28 10.44
C SER A 21 -2.21 3.74 10.25
N CYS A 22 -2.61 3.45 9.00
CA CYS A 22 -3.92 2.87 8.75
C CYS A 22 -4.07 1.47 9.38
N ILE A 23 -3.05 0.61 9.29
CA ILE A 23 -3.09 -0.72 9.90
C ILE A 23 -3.16 -0.64 11.43
N ARG A 24 -2.39 0.27 12.05
CA ARG A 24 -2.43 0.50 13.50
C ARG A 24 -3.81 0.92 13.99
N ASN A 25 -4.48 1.81 13.27
CA ASN A 25 -5.82 2.26 13.63
C ASN A 25 -6.87 1.16 13.40
N TRP A 26 -6.77 0.43 12.30
CA TRP A 26 -7.68 -0.66 11.92
C TRP A 26 -7.71 -1.79 12.94
N LEU A 27 -6.52 -2.21 13.40
CA LEU A 27 -6.34 -3.30 14.35
C LEU A 27 -5.92 -2.75 15.72
N SER A 28 -6.51 -1.62 16.13
CA SER A 28 -6.15 -0.89 17.36
C SER A 28 -6.45 -1.67 18.65
N ASP A 29 -7.32 -2.68 18.58
CA ASP A 29 -7.61 -3.65 19.64
C ASP A 29 -6.68 -4.87 19.62
N HIS A 30 -5.69 -4.90 18.72
CA HIS A 30 -4.64 -5.91 18.66
C HIS A 30 -3.30 -5.33 19.12
N GLU A 31 -2.45 -6.15 19.72
CA GLU A 31 -1.05 -5.79 19.98
C GLU A 31 -0.25 -6.07 18.70
N LEU A 32 0.22 -5.02 18.02
CA LEU A 32 0.90 -5.13 16.73
C LEU A 32 2.41 -4.90 16.85
N ILE A 33 3.19 -5.82 16.29
CA ILE A 33 4.64 -5.72 16.16
C ILE A 33 4.98 -5.47 14.68
N PHE A 34 5.60 -4.34 14.37
CA PHE A 34 5.97 -3.99 13.00
C PHE A 34 7.42 -4.37 12.70
N ARG A 35 7.66 -4.98 11.54
CA ARG A 35 8.97 -5.39 11.05
C ARG A 35 9.13 -5.15 9.54
N PRO A 36 10.35 -4.95 9.03
CA PRO A 36 10.60 -4.84 7.60
C PRO A 36 10.26 -6.13 6.85
N HIS A 37 9.61 -6.01 5.69
CA HIS A 37 9.25 -7.17 4.85
C HIS A 37 10.46 -7.92 4.26
N MET A 38 11.67 -7.33 4.31
CA MET A 38 12.89 -7.96 3.81
C MET A 38 13.49 -8.97 4.79
N GLU A 39 12.95 -9.06 6.00
CA GLU A 39 13.40 -10.00 7.03
C GLU A 39 12.49 -11.24 7.04
N VAL A 40 13.09 -12.43 7.01
CA VAL A 40 12.36 -13.69 7.26
C VAL A 40 12.16 -13.79 8.77
N PRO A 41 10.91 -13.92 9.27
CA PRO A 41 10.67 -13.99 10.70
C PRO A 41 11.27 -15.25 11.32
N GLU A 42 11.87 -15.10 12.50
CA GLU A 42 12.39 -16.24 13.26
C GLU A 42 11.24 -17.04 13.88
N ILE A 43 11.36 -18.37 13.94
CA ILE A 43 10.31 -19.23 14.52
C ILE A 43 10.00 -18.85 15.98
N SER A 44 11.03 -18.51 16.76
CA SER A 44 10.89 -18.03 18.14
C SER A 44 10.01 -16.79 18.28
N GLN A 45 10.03 -15.90 17.28
CA GLN A 45 9.16 -14.73 17.24
C GLN A 45 7.74 -15.12 16.86
N LEU A 46 7.60 -16.03 15.90
CA LEU A 46 6.30 -16.54 15.44
C LEU A 46 5.54 -17.32 16.53
N ASP A 47 6.25 -17.92 17.48
CA ASP A 47 5.67 -18.59 18.64
C ASP A 47 5.00 -17.62 19.63
N GLN A 48 5.29 -16.31 19.53
CA GLN A 48 4.78 -15.28 20.44
C GLN A 48 3.62 -14.47 19.85
N VAL A 49 3.13 -14.82 18.67
CA VAL A 49 2.06 -14.09 17.98
C VAL A 49 0.96 -15.05 17.54
N ASP A 50 -0.23 -14.51 17.36
CA ASP A 50 -1.43 -15.26 16.98
C ASP A 50 -1.57 -15.37 15.45
N TYR A 51 -1.08 -14.36 14.72
CA TYR A 51 -1.11 -14.29 13.26
C TYR A 51 0.03 -13.43 12.70
N VAL A 52 0.29 -13.59 11.39
CA VAL A 52 1.15 -12.69 10.62
C VAL A 52 0.30 -11.93 9.59
N LEU A 53 0.56 -10.64 9.43
CA LEU A 53 -0.03 -9.79 8.40
C LEU A 53 1.09 -9.21 7.52
N ILE A 54 1.13 -9.60 6.25
CA ILE A 54 2.05 -9.04 5.26
C ILE A 54 1.28 -7.95 4.52
N GLY A 55 1.59 -6.68 4.74
CA GLY A 55 0.65 -5.65 4.36
C GLY A 55 1.27 -4.32 4.00
N GLY A 56 0.48 -3.55 3.26
CA GLY A 56 0.80 -2.21 2.82
C GLY A 56 1.82 -2.18 1.67
N GLY A 57 1.41 -1.63 0.54
CA GLY A 57 2.36 -1.20 -0.48
C GLY A 57 2.72 -2.29 -1.48
N SER A 58 3.81 -2.09 -2.21
CA SER A 58 4.30 -3.03 -3.23
C SER A 58 5.34 -3.99 -2.64
N VAL A 59 4.96 -4.72 -1.59
CA VAL A 59 5.84 -5.66 -0.86
C VAL A 59 6.18 -6.92 -1.65
N ALA A 60 5.34 -7.31 -2.62
CA ALA A 60 5.52 -8.48 -3.46
C ALA A 60 6.00 -8.06 -4.86
N ASN A 61 7.22 -7.51 -4.96
CA ASN A 61 7.79 -7.06 -6.23
C ASN A 61 9.04 -7.85 -6.69
N ARG A 62 9.52 -8.78 -5.86
CA ARG A 62 10.63 -9.69 -6.17
C ARG A 62 10.60 -10.89 -5.22
N VAL A 63 11.23 -11.98 -5.62
CA VAL A 63 11.51 -13.12 -4.74
C VAL A 63 12.55 -12.68 -3.69
N GLY A 64 12.17 -12.76 -2.42
CA GLY A 64 13.01 -12.35 -1.30
C GLY A 64 12.21 -11.99 -0.06
N GLY A 65 12.92 -11.65 1.02
CA GLY A 65 12.30 -11.23 2.28
C GLY A 65 11.33 -12.26 2.84
N VAL A 66 10.20 -11.78 3.35
CA VAL A 66 9.13 -12.59 3.97
C VAL A 66 8.63 -13.73 3.07
N PHE A 67 8.67 -13.55 1.74
CA PHE A 67 8.21 -14.56 0.78
C PHE A 67 9.25 -15.64 0.50
N PHE A 68 10.51 -15.44 0.89
CA PHE A 68 11.55 -16.43 0.69
C PHE A 68 11.31 -17.66 1.57
N ARG A 69 11.06 -18.81 0.93
CA ARG A 69 10.77 -20.09 1.59
C ARG A 69 9.63 -19.98 2.59
N MET A 70 8.60 -19.22 2.24
CA MET A 70 7.50 -18.89 3.12
C MET A 70 6.77 -20.13 3.64
N ARG A 71 6.60 -21.12 2.78
CA ARG A 71 6.05 -22.44 3.16
C ARG A 71 6.76 -23.08 4.35
N ASN A 72 8.09 -22.92 4.47
CA ASN A 72 8.86 -23.56 5.53
C ASN A 72 8.56 -22.96 6.91
N TRP A 73 8.51 -21.64 7.03
CA TRP A 73 8.28 -21.00 8.33
C TRP A 73 6.80 -21.06 8.72
N ILE A 74 5.87 -20.97 7.77
CA ILE A 74 4.43 -21.15 8.03
C ILE A 74 4.13 -22.56 8.55
N ASN A 75 4.66 -23.60 7.90
CA ASN A 75 4.44 -24.98 8.32
C ASN A 75 5.03 -25.30 9.70
N LYS A 76 6.17 -24.67 10.04
CA LYS A 76 6.81 -24.82 11.35
C LYS A 76 6.02 -24.10 12.45
N ALA A 77 5.70 -22.83 12.23
CA ALA A 77 5.00 -22.01 13.21
C ALA A 77 3.52 -22.39 13.38
N ARG A 78 2.88 -22.92 12.32
CA ARG A 78 1.45 -23.27 12.31
C ARG A 78 0.59 -22.09 12.77
N ILE A 79 0.81 -20.95 12.14
CA ILE A 79 0.06 -19.71 12.36
C ILE A 79 -0.62 -19.30 11.05
N PRO A 80 -1.80 -18.68 11.11
CA PRO A 80 -2.42 -18.09 9.94
C PRO A 80 -1.63 -16.86 9.47
N VAL A 81 -1.50 -16.73 8.15
CA VAL A 81 -0.81 -15.61 7.51
C VAL A 81 -1.78 -14.88 6.60
N PHE A 82 -1.79 -13.57 6.64
CA PHE A 82 -2.70 -12.73 5.86
C PHE A 82 -1.93 -11.75 5.00
N CYS A 83 -2.54 -11.31 3.90
CA CYS A 83 -2.05 -10.18 3.13
C CYS A 83 -3.11 -9.07 3.04
N ALA A 84 -2.74 -7.81 3.35
CA ALA A 84 -3.67 -6.69 3.30
C ALA A 84 -3.14 -5.53 2.43
N GLY A 85 -3.96 -5.12 1.45
CA GLY A 85 -3.68 -3.98 0.57
C GLY A 85 -2.35 -4.10 -0.19
N ILE A 86 -1.97 -5.30 -0.60
CA ILE A 86 -0.67 -5.52 -1.26
C ILE A 86 -0.75 -5.31 -2.77
N GLY A 87 0.33 -4.77 -3.33
CA GLY A 87 0.64 -4.81 -4.75
C GLY A 87 1.57 -5.98 -5.08
N VAL A 88 1.22 -6.75 -6.11
CA VAL A 88 1.91 -7.97 -6.53
C VAL A 88 2.37 -7.82 -7.98
N SER A 89 3.68 -7.92 -8.22
CA SER A 89 4.26 -7.98 -9.56
C SER A 89 4.13 -9.38 -10.16
N ASP A 90 4.27 -9.49 -11.48
CA ASP A 90 4.23 -10.77 -12.19
C ASP A 90 5.56 -11.51 -12.00
N PHE A 91 5.56 -12.55 -11.16
CA PHE A 91 6.68 -13.49 -11.02
C PHE A 91 6.19 -14.88 -10.59
N GLN A 92 6.60 -15.90 -11.36
CA GLN A 92 6.07 -17.26 -11.30
C GLN A 92 6.34 -17.95 -9.95
N GLU A 93 7.49 -17.66 -9.33
CA GLU A 93 7.88 -18.21 -8.03
C GLU A 93 6.96 -17.74 -6.90
N PHE A 94 6.31 -16.58 -7.04
CA PHE A 94 5.35 -16.08 -6.06
C PHE A 94 4.14 -16.98 -5.92
N GLN A 95 3.66 -17.53 -7.04
CA GLN A 95 2.40 -18.27 -7.09
C GLN A 95 2.44 -19.54 -6.24
N GLN A 96 3.61 -20.22 -6.22
CA GLN A 96 3.81 -21.40 -5.40
C GLN A 96 3.77 -21.08 -3.91
N GLU A 97 4.40 -19.97 -3.52
CA GLU A 97 4.42 -19.53 -2.13
C GLU A 97 3.04 -19.03 -1.68
N MET A 98 2.25 -18.35 -2.52
CA MET A 98 0.91 -17.86 -2.14
C MET A 98 -0.09 -18.96 -1.79
N SER A 99 0.08 -20.17 -2.35
CA SER A 99 -0.80 -21.30 -2.00
C SER A 99 -0.76 -21.66 -0.51
N VAL A 100 0.38 -21.44 0.16
CA VAL A 100 0.52 -21.78 1.59
C VAL A 100 -0.23 -20.82 2.50
N ILE A 101 -0.48 -19.58 2.06
CA ILE A 101 -1.31 -18.62 2.81
C ILE A 101 -2.71 -19.21 3.00
N ARG A 102 -3.30 -19.74 1.94
CA ARG A 102 -4.59 -20.44 2.01
C ARG A 102 -4.52 -21.67 2.92
N GLU A 103 -3.48 -22.50 2.77
CA GLU A 103 -3.30 -23.71 3.60
C GLU A 103 -3.20 -23.37 5.11
N SER A 104 -2.65 -22.20 5.44
CA SER A 104 -2.58 -21.68 6.81
C SER A 104 -3.93 -21.19 7.38
N GLY A 105 -4.98 -21.12 6.56
CA GLY A 105 -6.26 -20.48 6.90
C GLY A 105 -6.28 -18.97 6.67
N GLY A 106 -5.30 -18.47 5.92
CA GLY A 106 -5.10 -17.07 5.57
C GLY A 106 -5.96 -16.57 4.41
N HIS A 107 -5.88 -15.26 4.18
CA HIS A 107 -6.56 -14.58 3.08
C HIS A 107 -5.69 -13.46 2.48
N ILE A 108 -5.88 -13.16 1.19
CA ILE A 108 -5.13 -12.14 0.46
C ILE A 108 -6.09 -11.03 0.01
N TRP A 109 -5.75 -9.80 0.35
CA TRP A 109 -6.37 -8.58 -0.17
C TRP A 109 -5.33 -7.84 -1.02
N VAL A 110 -5.63 -7.76 -2.31
CA VAL A 110 -4.85 -6.96 -3.27
C VAL A 110 -5.56 -5.64 -3.59
N ARG A 111 -4.77 -4.60 -3.88
CA ARG A 111 -5.29 -3.24 -4.09
C ARG A 111 -5.62 -2.87 -5.54
N ASP A 112 -5.20 -3.68 -6.50
CA ASP A 112 -5.36 -3.38 -7.92
C ASP A 112 -5.62 -4.64 -8.77
N PRO A 113 -6.30 -4.49 -9.93
CA PRO A 113 -6.65 -5.61 -10.79
C PRO A 113 -5.47 -6.39 -11.36
N GLU A 114 -4.29 -5.78 -11.53
CA GLU A 114 -3.11 -6.48 -12.02
C GLU A 114 -2.55 -7.41 -10.94
N SER A 115 -2.42 -6.92 -9.72
CA SER A 115 -2.10 -7.73 -8.55
C SER A 115 -3.07 -8.91 -8.42
N LEU A 116 -4.36 -8.67 -8.63
CA LEU A 116 -5.38 -9.73 -8.61
C LEU A 116 -5.13 -10.78 -9.68
N ARG A 117 -4.85 -10.39 -10.92
CA ARG A 117 -4.50 -11.31 -12.01
C ARG A 117 -3.25 -12.13 -11.68
N ASN A 118 -2.25 -11.50 -11.08
CA ASN A 118 -0.97 -12.14 -10.75
C ASN A 118 -1.10 -13.22 -9.65
N VAL A 119 -2.12 -13.13 -8.79
CA VAL A 119 -2.35 -14.08 -7.68
C VAL A 119 -3.47 -15.10 -7.98
N ARG A 120 -4.43 -14.78 -8.87
CA ARG A 120 -5.69 -15.52 -9.04
C ARG A 120 -5.57 -16.96 -9.54
N GLN A 121 -4.41 -17.38 -10.03
CA GLN A 121 -4.14 -18.78 -10.34
C GLN A 121 -2.88 -19.17 -9.56
N PRO A 122 -2.95 -20.02 -8.52
CA PRO A 122 -3.99 -21.00 -8.13
C PRO A 122 -4.81 -20.68 -6.86
N VAL A 123 -4.89 -19.42 -6.40
CA VAL A 123 -5.43 -19.09 -5.06
C VAL A 123 -6.86 -18.54 -5.13
N THR A 124 -7.81 -19.21 -4.49
CA THR A 124 -9.23 -18.77 -4.40
C THR A 124 -9.52 -17.80 -3.25
N ALA A 125 -8.57 -17.63 -2.31
CA ALA A 125 -8.68 -16.76 -1.14
C ALA A 125 -8.07 -15.38 -1.42
N VAL A 126 -8.49 -14.74 -2.52
CA VAL A 126 -7.97 -13.43 -2.96
C VAL A 126 -9.13 -12.52 -3.33
N ASP A 127 -9.24 -11.37 -2.67
CA ASP A 127 -10.17 -10.32 -3.10
C ASP A 127 -9.43 -9.04 -3.50
N LEU A 128 -10.12 -8.26 -4.33
CA LEU A 128 -9.75 -6.91 -4.70
C LEU A 128 -10.56 -5.93 -3.86
N ALA A 129 -9.88 -4.97 -3.23
CA ALA A 129 -10.50 -3.84 -2.55
C ALA A 129 -9.57 -2.62 -2.65
N PRO A 130 -10.06 -1.38 -2.38
CA PRO A 130 -9.23 -0.18 -2.49
C PRO A 130 -7.97 -0.22 -1.64
N ASP A 131 -7.02 0.68 -1.90
CA ASP A 131 -5.80 0.80 -1.12
C ASP A 131 -6.08 1.16 0.37
N LEU A 132 -5.28 0.60 1.30
CA LEU A 132 -5.44 0.82 2.75
C LEU A 132 -5.37 2.30 3.16
N SER A 133 -4.74 3.17 2.37
CA SER A 133 -4.67 4.61 2.65
C SER A 133 -6.04 5.30 2.64
N TRP A 134 -7.07 4.68 2.05
CA TRP A 134 -8.46 5.15 2.09
C TRP A 134 -9.20 4.82 3.41
N LEU A 135 -8.64 3.95 4.26
CA LEU A 135 -9.35 3.44 5.44
C LEU A 135 -9.55 4.51 6.51
N TYR A 136 -8.65 5.49 6.60
CA TYR A 136 -8.72 6.55 7.60
C TYR A 136 -8.37 7.91 7.00
N PRO A 137 -9.06 8.44 5.98
CA PRO A 137 -8.62 9.57 5.15
C PRO A 137 -7.94 10.70 5.93
N MET A 138 -6.86 11.26 5.38
CA MET A 138 -6.08 12.26 6.10
C MET A 138 -6.92 13.49 6.44
N HIS A 139 -6.76 14.00 7.65
CA HIS A 139 -7.38 15.26 8.04
C HIS A 139 -6.52 16.42 7.54
N PHE A 140 -7.09 17.24 6.66
CA PHE A 140 -6.40 18.43 6.15
C PHE A 140 -7.02 19.71 6.74
N PRO A 141 -6.23 20.61 7.33
CA PRO A 141 -6.75 21.86 7.83
C PRO A 141 -7.24 22.74 6.67
N SER A 142 -8.32 23.48 6.90
CA SER A 142 -8.73 24.55 5.98
C SER A 142 -7.63 25.60 5.92
N CYS A 143 -7.07 25.82 4.73
CA CYS A 143 -6.00 26.77 4.52
C CYS A 143 -6.20 27.50 3.18
N ARG A 144 -5.58 28.68 3.08
CA ARG A 144 -5.57 29.43 1.82
C ARG A 144 -4.76 28.65 0.79
N ARG A 145 -5.42 28.30 -0.31
CA ARG A 145 -4.79 27.62 -1.43
C ARG A 145 -3.95 28.59 -2.26
N HIS A 146 -2.81 28.12 -2.75
CA HIS A 146 -1.95 28.87 -3.67
C HIS A 146 -1.07 27.92 -4.49
N GLY A 147 -0.87 28.27 -5.76
CA GLY A 147 0.15 27.68 -6.62
C GLY A 147 0.02 26.17 -6.82
N THR A 148 1.11 25.57 -7.30
CA THR A 148 1.12 24.17 -7.71
C THR A 148 2.12 23.35 -6.92
N ALA A 149 1.63 22.33 -6.21
CA ALA A 149 2.49 21.38 -5.53
C ALA A 149 2.99 20.31 -6.50
N ILE A 150 4.30 20.06 -6.51
CA ILE A 150 4.96 19.13 -7.42
C ILE A 150 5.48 17.91 -6.68
N ASN A 151 4.98 16.73 -7.02
CA ASN A 151 5.54 15.46 -6.60
C ASN A 151 6.06 14.68 -7.81
N LEU A 152 7.38 14.50 -7.87
CA LEU A 152 8.06 13.68 -8.88
C LEU A 152 8.93 12.65 -8.18
N ARG A 153 9.30 11.59 -8.91
CA ARG A 153 10.09 10.46 -8.43
C ARG A 153 11.31 10.29 -9.33
N PRO A 154 12.53 10.16 -8.78
CA PRO A 154 13.70 9.80 -9.58
C PRO A 154 13.47 8.42 -10.20
N GLY A 155 13.64 8.31 -11.52
CA GLY A 155 13.06 7.23 -12.30
C GLY A 155 13.53 5.82 -11.91
N GLY A 156 12.60 4.86 -12.03
CA GLY A 156 12.88 3.42 -12.03
C GLY A 156 13.00 2.89 -13.46
N VAL A 157 12.37 1.75 -13.77
CA VAL A 157 12.36 1.09 -15.11
C VAL A 157 11.86 2.02 -16.25
N ARG A 158 11.09 3.06 -15.91
CA ARG A 158 10.61 4.09 -16.84
C ARG A 158 11.00 5.46 -16.30
N GLN A 159 12.11 5.99 -16.79
CA GLN A 159 12.62 7.31 -16.40
C GLN A 159 11.82 8.40 -17.10
N ILE A 160 11.56 9.50 -16.38
CA ILE A 160 11.06 10.72 -16.99
C ILE A 160 12.23 11.45 -17.66
N ASP A 161 12.01 11.92 -18.88
CA ASP A 161 12.96 12.82 -19.54
C ASP A 161 12.88 14.19 -18.88
N ILE A 162 13.85 14.48 -18.01
CA ILE A 162 13.82 15.68 -17.18
C ILE A 162 13.87 16.97 -17.99
N GLU A 163 14.49 16.97 -19.18
CA GLU A 163 14.58 18.16 -20.01
C GLU A 163 13.24 18.44 -20.70
N GLN A 164 12.57 17.41 -21.20
CA GLN A 164 11.22 17.56 -21.77
C GLN A 164 10.22 18.01 -20.70
N TRP A 165 10.25 17.39 -19.52
CA TRP A 165 9.37 17.77 -18.41
C TRP A 165 9.67 19.18 -17.92
N ARG A 166 10.94 19.58 -17.79
CA ARG A 166 11.29 20.97 -17.46
C ARG A 166 10.67 21.95 -18.45
N GLY A 167 10.66 21.62 -19.74
CA GLY A 167 9.97 22.39 -20.77
C GLY A 167 8.47 22.54 -20.51
N ALA A 168 7.77 21.45 -20.20
CA ALA A 168 6.34 21.45 -19.90
C ALA A 168 5.99 22.23 -18.62
N PHE A 169 6.87 22.21 -17.62
CA PHE A 169 6.66 22.93 -16.35
C PHE A 169 6.86 24.45 -16.44
N LYS A 170 7.42 25.00 -17.53
CA LYS A 170 7.69 26.45 -17.68
C LYS A 170 6.44 27.32 -17.50
N ASN A 171 5.27 26.80 -17.84
CA ASN A 171 4.00 27.52 -17.78
C ASN A 171 3.17 27.17 -16.55
N VAL A 172 3.72 26.37 -15.62
CA VAL A 172 3.04 26.04 -14.37
C VAL A 172 3.17 27.21 -13.41
N GLU A 173 2.05 27.65 -12.86
CA GLU A 173 2.01 28.79 -11.94
C GLU A 173 2.56 28.40 -10.58
N SER A 174 3.59 29.16 -10.15
CA SER A 174 4.21 29.08 -8.82
C SER A 174 4.44 27.63 -8.33
N PRO A 175 5.22 26.82 -9.05
CA PRO A 175 5.46 25.44 -8.67
C PRO A 175 6.36 25.38 -7.43
N TRP A 176 6.00 24.54 -6.47
CA TRP A 176 6.80 24.30 -5.27
C TRP A 176 6.87 22.81 -4.95
N ALA A 177 7.96 22.40 -4.30
CA ALA A 177 8.26 20.99 -4.09
C ALA A 177 7.41 20.34 -3.01
N TRP A 178 6.82 19.18 -3.33
CA TRP A 178 6.07 18.34 -2.39
C TRP A 178 6.55 16.88 -2.44
N PRO A 179 7.78 16.61 -1.94
CA PRO A 179 8.37 15.28 -1.92
C PRO A 179 7.68 14.37 -0.88
N LEU A 180 7.55 13.09 -1.20
CA LEU A 180 6.99 12.05 -0.32
C LEU A 180 8.05 11.01 0.09
N CYS A 181 9.14 10.90 -0.67
CA CYS A 181 10.22 9.95 -0.41
C CYS A 181 11.55 10.68 -0.20
N PHE A 182 12.23 10.37 0.90
CA PHE A 182 13.53 10.95 1.29
C PHE A 182 14.61 9.86 1.52
N GLY A 183 14.35 8.67 0.97
CA GLY A 183 15.20 7.48 1.09
C GLY A 183 16.09 7.29 -0.16
N LYS A 184 16.27 6.03 -0.58
CA LYS A 184 17.10 5.68 -1.76
C LYS A 184 16.59 6.25 -3.08
N GLU A 185 15.32 6.62 -3.14
CA GLU A 185 14.68 7.27 -4.29
C GLU A 185 14.15 8.63 -3.84
N ASP A 186 15.04 9.53 -3.45
CA ASP A 186 14.67 10.85 -2.92
C ASP A 186 13.99 11.69 -4.00
N ASP A 187 12.77 12.14 -3.75
CA ASP A 187 11.99 12.92 -4.71
C ASP A 187 12.67 14.25 -5.07
N ARG A 188 13.45 14.80 -4.14
CA ARG A 188 14.13 16.09 -4.32
C ARG A 188 15.19 16.01 -5.41
N ASP A 189 15.77 14.84 -5.65
CA ASP A 189 16.77 14.60 -6.70
C ASP A 189 16.23 14.92 -8.11
N VAL A 190 14.92 14.90 -8.31
CA VAL A 190 14.32 15.26 -9.59
C VAL A 190 13.51 16.55 -9.53
N ILE A 191 12.86 16.85 -8.40
CA ILE A 191 12.04 18.07 -8.27
C ILE A 191 12.91 19.33 -8.34
N HIS A 192 14.15 19.31 -7.84
CA HIS A 192 15.01 20.50 -7.83
C HIS A 192 15.35 21.04 -9.23
N HIS A 193 15.14 20.24 -10.28
CA HIS A 193 15.28 20.66 -11.67
C HIS A 193 14.09 21.47 -12.21
N ILE A 194 12.98 21.54 -11.46
CA ILE A 194 11.69 22.10 -11.86
C ILE A 194 11.21 23.15 -10.84
N ALA A 195 11.41 22.92 -9.54
CA ALA A 195 10.93 23.79 -8.47
C ALA A 195 11.97 23.90 -7.34
N THR A 196 11.89 24.96 -6.54
CA THR A 196 12.74 25.11 -5.35
C THR A 196 12.38 24.07 -4.28
N CYS A 197 13.41 23.39 -3.77
CA CYS A 197 13.29 22.33 -2.74
C CYS A 197 14.01 22.67 -1.42
N ASP A 198 14.54 23.89 -1.28
CA ASP A 198 15.43 24.24 -0.17
C ASP A 198 14.75 24.10 1.19
N GLY A 199 15.43 23.43 2.13
CA GLY A 199 14.96 23.26 3.51
C GLY A 199 13.93 22.15 3.74
N ILE A 200 13.46 21.45 2.69
CA ILE A 200 12.50 20.35 2.86
C ILE A 200 13.23 19.06 3.24
N SER A 201 13.06 18.60 4.48
CA SER A 201 13.70 17.38 5.00
C SER A 201 12.73 16.24 5.37
N GLU A 202 11.43 16.55 5.39
CA GLU A 202 10.35 15.64 5.78
C GLU A 202 9.07 15.91 4.98
N PHE A 203 8.15 14.94 5.00
CA PHE A 203 6.88 15.06 4.32
C PHE A 203 5.93 15.98 5.09
N ASP A 204 5.41 17.01 4.42
CA ASP A 204 4.34 17.87 4.93
C ASP A 204 2.98 17.37 4.41
N PRO A 205 2.12 16.79 5.28
CA PRO A 205 0.79 16.36 4.88
C PRO A 205 -0.11 17.53 4.45
N THR A 206 0.13 18.75 4.92
CA THR A 206 -0.70 19.92 4.59
C THR A 206 -0.42 20.45 3.19
N GLY A 207 0.64 19.98 2.54
CA GLY A 207 1.02 20.45 1.22
C GLY A 207 -0.08 20.29 0.18
N ALA A 208 -0.80 19.16 0.18
CA ALA A 208 -1.93 18.92 -0.71
C ALA A 208 -3.06 19.93 -0.53
N SER A 209 -3.42 20.26 0.72
CA SER A 209 -4.56 21.15 1.00
C SER A 209 -4.24 22.62 0.80
N ARG A 210 -2.94 22.98 0.89
CA ARG A 210 -2.44 24.32 0.60
C ARG A 210 -2.30 24.61 -0.89
N ALA A 211 -2.31 23.60 -1.75
CA ALA A 211 -2.17 23.78 -3.18
C ALA A 211 -3.52 24.09 -3.85
N GLU A 212 -3.47 24.91 -4.91
CA GLU A 212 -4.61 25.04 -5.84
C GLU A 212 -4.69 23.84 -6.78
N LEU A 213 -3.53 23.30 -7.12
CA LEU A 213 -3.33 22.16 -8.00
C LEU A 213 -2.17 21.30 -7.49
N VAL A 214 -2.29 19.97 -7.65
CA VAL A 214 -1.19 19.03 -7.45
C VAL A 214 -0.82 18.40 -8.78
N ILE A 215 0.48 18.35 -9.11
CA ILE A 215 1.00 17.51 -10.19
C ILE A 215 1.83 16.41 -9.55
N ALA A 216 1.41 15.15 -9.71
CA ALA A 216 1.94 14.04 -8.92
C ALA A 216 2.26 12.79 -9.73
N MET A 217 3.44 12.21 -9.50
CA MET A 217 3.84 10.93 -10.09
C MET A 217 3.80 9.77 -9.10
N ARG A 218 3.98 10.00 -7.79
CA ARG A 218 3.82 8.93 -6.79
C ARG A 218 2.35 8.59 -6.57
N PHE A 219 2.07 7.29 -6.51
CA PHE A 219 0.74 6.73 -6.25
C PHE A 219 0.05 7.37 -5.03
N HIS A 220 0.74 7.45 -3.89
CA HIS A 220 0.16 8.02 -2.68
C HIS A 220 0.03 9.55 -2.72
N ALA A 221 0.87 10.26 -3.49
CA ALA A 221 0.69 11.71 -3.68
C ALA A 221 -0.64 11.99 -4.40
N VAL A 222 -1.01 11.17 -5.39
CA VAL A 222 -2.31 11.24 -6.06
C VAL A 222 -3.46 10.99 -5.08
N ILE A 223 -3.37 9.93 -4.26
CA ILE A 223 -4.39 9.62 -3.24
C ILE A 223 -4.55 10.79 -2.26
N PHE A 224 -3.45 11.31 -1.73
CA PHE A 224 -3.50 12.39 -0.74
C PHE A 224 -4.08 13.68 -1.31
N ALA A 225 -3.80 14.00 -2.58
CA ALA A 225 -4.41 15.13 -3.27
C ALA A 225 -5.94 14.96 -3.40
N ILE A 226 -6.42 13.76 -3.75
CA ILE A 226 -7.85 13.45 -3.82
C ILE A 226 -8.48 13.57 -2.43
N GLN A 227 -7.86 13.00 -1.39
CA GLN A 227 -8.34 13.10 0.00
C GLN A 227 -8.40 14.56 0.49
N ALA A 228 -7.49 15.42 0.04
CA ALA A 228 -7.50 16.86 0.34
C ALA A 228 -8.53 17.66 -0.46
N GLY A 229 -9.28 17.02 -1.37
CA GLY A 229 -10.18 17.71 -2.31
C GLY A 229 -9.44 18.69 -3.21
N THR A 230 -8.17 18.41 -3.52
CA THR A 230 -7.33 19.25 -4.38
C THR A 230 -7.27 18.66 -5.78
N PRO A 231 -7.59 19.45 -6.82
CA PRO A 231 -7.37 19.03 -8.20
C PRO A 231 -5.97 18.47 -8.41
N VAL A 232 -5.88 17.33 -9.09
CA VAL A 232 -4.63 16.63 -9.32
C VAL A 232 -4.48 16.28 -10.79
N VAL A 233 -3.27 16.48 -11.32
CA VAL A 233 -2.81 15.97 -12.62
C VAL A 233 -1.82 14.84 -12.35
N PRO A 234 -2.25 13.57 -12.47
CA PRO A 234 -1.38 12.43 -12.28
C PRO A 234 -0.45 12.24 -13.49
N ILE A 235 0.85 12.11 -13.24
CA ILE A 235 1.83 11.63 -14.22
C ILE A 235 1.91 10.12 -14.09
N VAL A 236 1.37 9.40 -15.07
CA VAL A 236 1.21 7.95 -15.02
C VAL A 236 2.42 7.26 -15.66
N HIS A 237 3.22 6.61 -14.82
CA HIS A 237 4.33 5.75 -15.25
C HIS A 237 4.14 4.28 -14.88
N THR A 238 3.10 3.97 -14.08
CA THR A 238 2.79 2.61 -13.64
C THR A 238 1.30 2.30 -13.77
N LYS A 239 0.99 1.04 -14.06
CA LYS A 239 -0.39 0.56 -14.18
C LYS A 239 -1.19 0.72 -12.88
N LYS A 240 -0.56 0.66 -11.71
CA LYS A 240 -1.26 0.90 -10.42
C LYS A 240 -1.87 2.30 -10.34
N THR A 241 -1.18 3.33 -10.81
CA THR A 241 -1.73 4.69 -10.84
C THR A 241 -2.85 4.76 -11.87
N GLN A 242 -2.69 4.11 -13.03
CA GLN A 242 -3.75 4.03 -14.03
C GLN A 242 -5.03 3.38 -13.47
N PHE A 243 -4.92 2.22 -12.80
CA PHE A 243 -6.08 1.54 -12.20
C PHE A 243 -6.75 2.37 -11.11
N LEU A 244 -5.97 3.07 -10.28
CA LEU A 244 -6.54 4.01 -9.32
C LEU A 244 -7.40 5.07 -10.01
N LEU A 245 -6.93 5.65 -11.12
CA LEU A 245 -7.66 6.66 -11.85
C LEU A 245 -8.88 6.10 -12.57
N GLU A 246 -8.81 4.88 -13.10
CA GLU A 246 -9.97 4.17 -13.66
C GLU A 246 -11.03 3.93 -12.58
N GLN A 247 -10.64 3.44 -11.41
CA GLN A 247 -11.54 3.23 -10.26
C GLN A 247 -12.12 4.55 -9.74
N ALA A 248 -11.31 5.60 -9.66
CA ALA A 248 -11.75 6.95 -9.29
C ALA A 248 -12.59 7.62 -10.37
N GLY A 249 -12.60 7.08 -11.60
CA GLY A 249 -13.19 7.73 -12.76
C GLY A 249 -12.57 9.09 -13.01
N LEU A 250 -11.24 9.21 -12.98
CA LEU A 250 -10.43 10.43 -13.15
C LEU A 250 -9.39 10.29 -14.29
N THR A 251 -9.60 9.39 -15.23
CA THR A 251 -8.66 9.10 -16.32
C THR A 251 -8.48 10.26 -17.30
N ASP A 252 -9.45 11.17 -17.38
CA ASP A 252 -9.39 12.41 -18.14
C ASP A 252 -8.30 13.39 -17.65
N LEU A 253 -7.87 13.27 -16.39
CA LEU A 253 -6.87 14.15 -15.79
C LEU A 253 -5.44 13.63 -15.96
N MET A 254 -5.25 12.40 -16.44
CA MET A 254 -3.95 11.75 -16.45
C MET A 254 -3.07 12.22 -17.61
N VAL A 255 -1.77 12.27 -17.36
CA VAL A 255 -0.73 12.52 -18.38
C VAL A 255 0.24 11.35 -18.35
N ALA A 256 0.52 10.73 -19.50
CA ALA A 256 1.52 9.68 -19.55
C ALA A 256 2.93 10.26 -19.32
N HIS A 257 3.80 9.50 -18.65
CA HIS A 257 5.17 9.96 -18.32
C HIS A 257 6.05 10.36 -19.53
N ASP A 258 5.68 9.90 -20.71
CA ASP A 258 6.32 10.07 -22.01
C ASP A 258 5.56 11.05 -22.92
N GLN A 259 4.57 11.78 -22.38
CA GLN A 259 3.75 12.76 -23.10
C GLN A 259 3.69 14.12 -22.36
N PRO A 260 4.85 14.75 -22.03
CA PRO A 260 4.89 16.01 -21.28
C PRO A 260 4.16 17.17 -21.99
N GLU A 261 4.03 17.13 -23.31
CA GLU A 261 3.30 18.11 -24.11
C GLU A 261 1.80 18.20 -23.76
N LEU A 262 1.23 17.15 -23.18
CA LEU A 262 -0.19 17.13 -22.78
C LEU A 262 -0.45 17.80 -21.42
N LEU A 263 0.61 18.14 -20.68
CA LEU A 263 0.51 18.68 -19.31
C LEU A 263 -0.41 19.91 -19.23
N GLY A 264 -0.23 20.89 -20.12
CA GLY A 264 -1.02 22.12 -20.11
C GLY A 264 -2.52 21.85 -20.24
N SER A 265 -2.91 20.95 -21.15
CA SER A 265 -4.32 20.58 -21.33
C SER A 265 -4.90 19.85 -20.12
N ALA A 266 -4.10 19.03 -19.42
CA ALA A 266 -4.52 18.32 -18.23
C ALA A 266 -4.69 19.27 -17.03
N ILE A 267 -3.82 20.28 -16.92
CA ILE A 267 -3.96 21.36 -15.93
C ILE A 267 -5.28 22.10 -16.11
N GLU A 268 -5.61 22.50 -17.34
CA GLU A 268 -6.87 23.19 -17.65
C GLU A 268 -8.09 22.34 -17.24
N ARG A 269 -8.09 21.05 -17.58
CA ARG A 269 -9.15 20.12 -17.17
C ARG A 269 -9.25 19.96 -15.66
N ALA A 270 -8.12 19.85 -14.95
CA ALA A 270 -8.09 19.72 -13.50
C ALA A 270 -8.59 21.00 -12.80
N GLN A 271 -8.21 22.18 -13.29
CA GLN A 271 -8.62 23.47 -12.71
C GLN A 271 -10.11 23.77 -12.90
N THR A 272 -10.70 23.31 -14.01
CA THR A 272 -12.12 23.52 -14.34
C THR A 272 -13.05 22.43 -13.79
N MET A 273 -12.48 21.34 -13.24
CA MET A 273 -13.24 20.24 -12.67
C MET A 273 -14.04 20.67 -11.43
N ASP A 274 -15.27 20.16 -11.31
CA ASP A 274 -16.03 20.24 -10.07
C ASP A 274 -15.34 19.45 -8.95
N ARG A 275 -14.92 20.16 -7.88
CA ARG A 275 -14.25 19.56 -6.72
C ARG A 275 -15.13 18.60 -5.94
N SER A 276 -16.47 18.70 -6.05
CA SER A 276 -17.38 17.73 -5.43
C SER A 276 -17.12 16.30 -5.92
N ARG A 277 -16.60 16.15 -7.16
CA ARG A 277 -16.16 14.88 -7.73
C ARG A 277 -15.08 14.21 -6.88
N LEU A 278 -14.12 14.97 -6.34
CA LEU A 278 -13.07 14.44 -5.49
C LEU A 278 -13.59 14.01 -4.11
N SER A 279 -14.52 14.78 -3.53
CA SER A 279 -15.19 14.39 -2.27
C SER A 279 -15.94 13.08 -2.45
N ALA A 280 -16.73 12.96 -3.53
CA ALA A 280 -17.48 11.75 -3.84
C ALA A 280 -16.57 10.54 -4.05
N VAL A 281 -15.42 10.71 -4.72
CA VAL A 281 -14.41 9.64 -4.83
C VAL A 281 -13.88 9.25 -3.46
N CYS A 282 -13.51 10.21 -2.62
CA CYS A 282 -12.96 9.95 -1.29
C CYS A 282 -13.97 9.21 -0.40
N GLU A 283 -15.21 9.66 -0.34
CA GLU A 283 -16.29 9.04 0.43
C GLU A 283 -16.56 7.61 -0.03
N ARG A 284 -16.68 7.39 -1.35
CA ARG A 284 -16.89 6.06 -1.92
C ARG A 284 -15.74 5.11 -1.60
N MET A 285 -14.50 5.52 -1.88
CA MET A 285 -13.32 4.68 -1.62
C MET A 285 -13.17 4.36 -0.14
N HIS A 286 -13.43 5.34 0.74
CA HIS A 286 -13.44 5.14 2.18
C HIS A 286 -14.51 4.15 2.63
N HIS A 287 -15.73 4.25 2.10
CA HIS A 287 -16.81 3.33 2.43
C HIS A 287 -16.47 1.89 2.00
N GLU A 288 -16.09 1.70 0.74
CA GLU A 288 -15.74 0.39 0.17
C GLU A 288 -14.60 -0.29 0.95
N VAL A 289 -13.54 0.47 1.26
CA VAL A 289 -12.39 -0.10 1.98
C VAL A 289 -12.72 -0.39 3.44
N SER A 290 -13.59 0.39 4.07
CA SER A 290 -13.99 0.20 5.47
C SER A 290 -14.83 -1.05 5.64
N GLU A 291 -15.80 -1.27 4.76
CA GLU A 291 -16.60 -2.49 4.74
C GLU A 291 -15.71 -3.72 4.54
N TYR A 292 -14.80 -3.65 3.55
CA TYR A 292 -13.88 -4.74 3.27
C TYR A 292 -12.94 -5.01 4.45
N ALA A 293 -12.36 -3.97 5.06
CA ALA A 293 -11.46 -4.08 6.20
C ALA A 293 -12.16 -4.72 7.41
N GLN A 294 -13.42 -4.40 7.67
CA GLN A 294 -14.17 -5.04 8.76
C GLN A 294 -14.36 -6.54 8.51
N ASN A 295 -14.78 -6.91 7.29
CA ASN A 295 -14.92 -8.31 6.91
C ASN A 295 -13.58 -9.06 6.96
N PHE A 296 -12.50 -8.42 6.54
CA PHE A 296 -11.16 -9.00 6.59
C PHE A 296 -10.67 -9.20 8.02
N LYS A 297 -10.97 -8.27 8.94
CA LYS A 297 -10.66 -8.41 10.37
C LYS A 297 -11.38 -9.62 10.98
N THR A 298 -12.68 -9.79 10.71
CA THR A 298 -13.43 -10.98 11.14
C THR A 298 -12.79 -12.27 10.65
N ARG A 299 -12.27 -12.30 9.41
CA ARG A 299 -11.56 -13.47 8.87
C ARG A 299 -10.25 -13.75 9.63
N ILE A 300 -9.53 -12.72 10.06
CA ILE A 300 -8.34 -12.88 10.91
C ILE A 300 -8.73 -13.54 12.24
N GLU A 301 -9.74 -12.98 12.92
CA GLU A 301 -10.24 -13.45 14.21
C GLU A 301 -10.69 -14.92 14.15
N ASP A 302 -11.51 -15.27 13.15
CA ASP A 302 -12.00 -16.62 12.92
C ASP A 302 -10.86 -17.62 12.69
N ALA A 303 -9.85 -17.24 11.90
CA ALA A 303 -8.73 -18.11 11.59
C ALA A 303 -7.85 -18.35 12.82
N VAL A 304 -7.60 -17.32 13.62
CA VAL A 304 -6.87 -17.41 14.89
C VAL A 304 -7.61 -18.38 15.83
N GLN A 305 -8.91 -18.18 16.04
CA GLN A 305 -9.71 -19.04 16.91
C GLN A 305 -9.71 -20.51 16.43
N LYS A 306 -9.87 -20.75 15.12
CA LYS A 306 -9.79 -22.09 14.53
C LYS A 306 -8.40 -22.71 14.73
N ASN A 307 -7.33 -21.92 14.63
CA ASN A 307 -5.97 -22.39 14.84
C ASN A 307 -5.72 -22.79 16.30
N GLU A 308 -6.20 -22.00 17.26
CA GLU A 308 -6.14 -22.33 18.69
C GLU A 308 -6.84 -23.66 19.00
N GLN A 309 -8.05 -23.86 18.47
CA GLN A 309 -8.80 -25.11 18.62
C GLN A 309 -8.02 -26.31 18.06
N ARG A 310 -7.38 -26.15 16.88
CA ARG A 310 -6.54 -27.19 16.25
C ARG A 310 -5.29 -27.50 17.09
N ARG A 311 -4.65 -26.48 17.65
CA ARG A 311 -3.48 -26.63 18.55
C ARG A 311 -3.86 -27.37 19.83
N ALA A 312 -4.95 -26.98 20.47
CA ALA A 312 -5.48 -27.65 21.67
C ALA A 312 -5.86 -29.12 21.41
N PHE A 313 -6.49 -29.40 20.27
CA PHE A 313 -6.78 -30.78 19.85
C PHE A 313 -5.50 -31.59 19.63
N SER A 314 -4.54 -31.06 18.86
CA SER A 314 -3.26 -31.71 18.59
C SER A 314 -2.49 -32.02 19.88
N TYR A 315 -2.50 -31.11 20.86
CA TYR A 315 -1.90 -31.32 22.17
C TYR A 315 -2.59 -32.47 22.93
N ARG A 316 -3.92 -32.49 22.98
CA ARG A 316 -4.70 -33.57 23.62
C ARG A 316 -4.39 -34.94 23.00
N VAL A 317 -4.32 -35.04 21.67
CA VAL A 317 -3.98 -36.28 20.97
C VAL A 317 -2.56 -36.73 21.30
N ARG A 318 -1.57 -35.84 21.21
CA ARG A 318 -0.16 -36.15 21.55
C ARG A 318 0.00 -36.60 23.00
N ARG A 319 -0.70 -35.96 23.93
CA ARG A 319 -0.69 -36.34 25.36
C ARG A 319 -1.29 -37.74 25.55
N ARG A 320 -2.40 -38.06 24.89
CA ARG A 320 -3.03 -39.39 24.96
C ARG A 320 -2.11 -40.49 24.41
N LEU A 321 -1.50 -40.26 23.25
CA LEU A 321 -0.55 -41.20 22.64
C LEU A 321 0.69 -41.44 23.52
N ARG A 322 1.25 -40.37 24.11
CA ARG A 322 2.38 -40.49 25.05
C ARG A 322 2.00 -41.32 26.28
N ASN A 323 0.82 -41.08 26.85
CA ASN A 323 0.34 -41.84 28.00
C ASN A 323 0.06 -43.32 27.66
N GLN A 324 -0.35 -43.64 26.42
CA GLN A 324 -0.52 -45.03 25.98
C GLN A 324 0.82 -45.74 25.79
N LEU A 325 1.80 -45.07 25.17
CA LEU A 325 3.15 -45.62 25.00
C LEU A 325 3.83 -45.89 26.35
N GLN A 326 3.67 -45.00 27.33
CA GLN A 326 4.19 -45.20 28.69
C GLN A 326 3.54 -46.36 29.44
N LYS A 327 2.35 -46.82 29.04
CA LYS A 327 1.70 -48.00 29.63
C LYS A 327 2.13 -49.32 28.98
N MET A 328 2.81 -49.27 27.83
CA MET A 328 3.27 -50.45 27.10
C MET A 328 4.73 -50.83 27.43
N ILE A 329 5.46 -49.96 28.11
CA ILE A 329 6.84 -50.16 28.60
C ILE A 329 6.75 -50.59 30.06
#